data_AF-A0A1F9X5R0-F1
#
_entry.id   AF-A0A1F9X5R0-F1
#
_cell.length_a   1.000
_cell.length_b   1.000
_cell.length_c   1.000
_cell.angle_alpha   90.00
_cell.angle_beta   90.00
_cell.angle_gamma   90.00
#
_symmetry.space_group_name_H-M   'P 1'
#
loop_
_entity.id
_entity.type
_entity.pdbx_description
1 polymer ?
#
loop_
_entity_poly.entity_id
_entity_poly.type
_entity_poly.pdbx_seq_one_letter_code
_entity_poly.pdbx_strand_id
1 'polypeptide(L)' 'MIASNCRDKQRIEHTLDGMLDFCFDENMLKLFKKLCRYYYKMNPSVVVEYVYAYRDMWEPMPSSAIQGRFPKQ' A
#
# COMPACT_ATOMS: atom_id res chain seq x y z
N MET A 1 -0.68 -5.79 -15.67
CA MET A 1 -0.73 -6.43 -14.34
C MET A 1 -2.07 -7.10 -14.08
N ILE A 2 -3.15 -6.36 -13.78
CA ILE A 2 -4.50 -6.93 -13.59
C ILE A 2 -5.08 -7.46 -14.91
N ALA A 3 -5.01 -6.67 -15.99
CA ALA A 3 -5.48 -7.07 -17.32
C ALA A 3 -4.72 -8.28 -17.90
N SER A 4 -3.47 -8.47 -17.48
CA SER A 4 -2.61 -9.59 -17.89
C SER A 4 -2.78 -10.82 -16.99
N ASN A 5 -3.68 -10.77 -15.98
CA ASN A 5 -3.88 -11.80 -14.96
C ASN A 5 -2.56 -12.30 -14.33
N CYS A 6 -1.64 -11.37 -14.04
CA CYS A 6 -0.36 -11.72 -13.43
C CYS A 6 -0.61 -12.28 -12.02
N ARG A 7 -0.10 -13.50 -11.75
CA ARG A 7 -0.21 -14.18 -10.45
C ARG A 7 1.13 -14.27 -9.72
N ASP A 8 2.15 -13.64 -10.28
CA ASP A 8 3.49 -13.59 -9.68
C ASP A 8 3.44 -12.67 -8.45
N LYS A 9 3.55 -13.29 -7.28
CA LYS A 9 3.46 -12.60 -5.99
C LYS A 9 4.53 -11.55 -5.84
N GLN A 10 5.79 -11.88 -6.15
CA GLN A 10 6.92 -10.96 -6.00
C GLN A 10 6.75 -9.74 -6.91
N ARG A 11 6.26 -9.95 -8.13
CA ARG A 11 6.01 -8.84 -9.05
C ARG A 11 4.88 -7.93 -8.58
N ILE A 12 3.81 -8.50 -8.04
CA ILE A 12 2.68 -7.73 -7.49
C ILE A 12 3.13 -6.94 -6.25
N GLU A 13 3.83 -7.59 -5.33
CA GLU A 13 4.35 -6.98 -4.10
C GLU A 13 5.34 -5.86 -4.40
N HIS A 14 6.30 -6.09 -5.32
CA HIS A 14 7.23 -5.04 -5.75
C HIS A 14 6.53 -3.85 -6.39
N THR A 15 5.42 -4.08 -7.09
CA THR A 15 4.61 -2.98 -7.63
C THR A 15 3.85 -2.25 -6.53
N LEU A 16 3.24 -2.97 -5.59
CA LEU A 16 2.54 -2.36 -4.45
C LEU A 16 3.48 -1.51 -3.61
N ASP A 17 4.69 -2.00 -3.37
CA ASP A 17 5.77 -1.27 -2.68
C ASP A 17 6.12 0.03 -3.39
N GLY A 18 6.40 -0.02 -4.70
CA GLY A 18 6.69 1.18 -5.48
C GLY A 18 5.52 2.15 -5.56
N MET A 19 4.27 1.67 -5.62
CA MET A 19 3.08 2.54 -5.63
C MET A 19 2.83 3.22 -4.29
N LEU A 20 3.22 2.59 -3.18
CA LEU A 20 2.99 3.09 -1.83
C LEU A 20 3.69 4.44 -1.58
N ASP A 21 4.88 4.61 -2.17
CA ASP A 21 5.67 5.85 -2.13
C ASP A 21 4.95 7.06 -2.78
N PHE A 22 4.04 6.79 -3.72
CA PHE A 22 3.28 7.82 -4.44
C PHE A 22 1.82 7.95 -3.98
N CYS A 23 1.42 7.28 -2.90
CA CYS A 23 0.03 7.27 -2.43
C CYS A 23 -0.45 8.61 -1.81
N PHE A 24 0.39 9.65 -1.77
CA PHE A 24 -0.04 11.02 -1.50
C PHE A 24 -0.97 11.57 -2.59
N ASP A 25 -0.84 11.09 -3.83
CA ASP A 25 -1.74 11.45 -4.91
C ASP A 25 -3.00 10.56 -4.89
N GLU A 26 -4.18 11.17 -4.96
CA GLU A 26 -5.45 10.45 -4.89
C GLU A 26 -5.66 9.47 -6.05
N ASN A 27 -5.11 9.76 -7.24
CA ASN A 27 -5.22 8.86 -8.39
C ASN A 27 -4.29 7.66 -8.21
N MET A 28 -3.08 7.87 -7.69
CA MET A 28 -2.17 6.78 -7.31
C MET A 28 -2.79 5.90 -6.22
N LEU A 29 -3.40 6.49 -5.20
CA LEU A 29 -4.11 5.74 -4.15
C LEU A 29 -5.26 4.90 -4.70
N LYS A 30 -6.03 5.40 -5.67
CA LYS A 30 -7.09 4.62 -6.33
C LYS A 30 -6.52 3.39 -7.05
N LEU A 31 -5.40 3.55 -7.75
CA LEU A 31 -4.72 2.45 -8.44
C LEU A 31 -4.16 1.43 -7.45
N PHE A 32 -3.51 1.89 -6.38
CA PHE A 32 -3.00 1.05 -5.30
C PHE A 32 -4.13 0.22 -4.67
N LYS A 33 -5.25 0.85 -4.28
CA LYS A 33 -6.43 0.15 -3.74
C LYS A 33 -6.99 -0.89 -4.71
N LYS A 34 -6.99 -0.61 -6.01
CA LYS A 34 -7.45 -1.56 -7.04
C LYS A 34 -6.54 -2.79 -7.11
N LEU A 35 -5.23 -2.60 -7.01
CA LEU A 35 -4.25 -3.69 -6.98
C LEU A 35 -4.34 -4.51 -5.68
N CYS A 36 -4.50 -3.85 -4.53
CA CYS A 36 -4.77 -4.52 -3.26
C CYS A 36 -6.01 -5.41 -3.33
N ARG A 37 -7.14 -4.91 -3.88
CA ARG A 37 -8.37 -5.72 -4.02
C ARG A 37 -8.19 -6.93 -4.95
N TYR A 38 -7.38 -6.78 -6.00
CA TYR A 38 -7.04 -7.90 -6.88
C TYR A 38 -6.21 -8.95 -6.12
N TYR A 39 -5.16 -8.51 -5.43
CA TYR A 39 -4.25 -9.40 -4.71
C TYR A 39 -4.88 -10.02 -3.45
N TYR A 40 -5.90 -9.38 -2.87
CA TYR A 40 -6.60 -9.86 -1.68
C TYR A 40 -7.24 -11.24 -1.91
N LYS A 41 -7.67 -11.51 -3.15
CA LYS A 41 -8.21 -12.82 -3.54
C LYS A 41 -7.15 -13.94 -3.50
N MET A 42 -5.87 -13.59 -3.55
CA MET A 42 -4.75 -14.53 -3.55
C MET A 42 -4.08 -14.62 -2.19
N ASN A 43 -3.80 -13.47 -1.56
CA ASN A 43 -3.08 -13.40 -0.31
C ASN A 43 -3.59 -12.24 0.56
N PRO A 44 -4.68 -12.44 1.32
CA PRO A 44 -5.29 -11.37 2.10
C PRO A 44 -4.38 -10.85 3.21
N SER A 45 -3.54 -11.70 3.81
CA SER A 45 -2.61 -11.30 4.88
C SER A 45 -1.64 -10.22 4.41
N VAL A 46 -1.02 -10.42 3.24
CA VAL A 46 -0.07 -9.45 2.67
C VAL A 46 -0.77 -8.14 2.32
N VAL A 47 -2.00 -8.21 1.79
CA VAL A 47 -2.77 -6.99 1.49
C VAL A 47 -3.08 -6.19 2.77
N VAL A 48 -3.37 -6.87 3.87
CA VAL A 48 -3.58 -6.21 5.17
C VAL A 48 -2.31 -5.50 5.62
N GLU A 49 -1.13 -6.11 5.47
CA GLU A 49 0.17 -5.46 5.77
C GLU A 49 0.38 -4.19 4.94
N TYR A 50 0.10 -4.22 3.63
CA TYR A 50 0.20 -3.05 2.77
C TYR A 50 -0.79 -1.94 3.15
N VAL A 51 -2.01 -2.30 3.59
CA VAL A 51 -2.98 -1.32 4.07
C VAL A 51 -2.49 -0.67 5.37
N TYR A 52 -1.91 -1.44 6.29
CA TYR A 52 -1.30 -0.86 7.50
C TYR A 52 -0.11 0.03 7.18
N ALA A 53 0.77 -0.37 6.25
CA ALA A 53 1.90 0.43 5.81
C ALA A 53 1.43 1.78 5.22
N TYR A 54 0.36 1.78 4.41
CA TYR A 54 -0.25 3.01 3.91
C TYR A 54 -0.74 3.92 5.05
N ARG A 55 -1.43 3.36 6.04
CA ARG A 55 -1.94 4.16 7.17
C ARG A 55 -0.81 4.72 8.03
N ASP A 56 0.23 3.94 8.26
CA ASP A 56 1.41 4.37 9.02
C ASP A 56 2.17 5.51 8.33
N MET A 57 2.26 5.48 6.99
CA MET A 57 2.94 6.51 6.20
C MET A 57 2.10 7.77 5.96
N TRP A 58 0.81 7.60 5.66
CA TRP A 58 -0.01 8.67 5.09
C TRP A 58 -1.21 9.08 5.95
N GLU A 59 -1.72 8.23 6.82
CA GLU A 59 -2.77 8.67 7.73
C GLU A 59 -2.15 9.45 8.90
N PRO A 60 -2.68 10.65 9.20
CA PRO A 60 -2.21 11.39 10.35
C PRO A 60 -2.50 10.59 11.62
N MET A 61 -1.48 10.38 12.46
CA MET A 61 -1.71 9.85 13.79
C MET A 61 -2.70 10.77 14.54
N PRO A 62 -3.59 10.20 15.36
CA PRO A 62 -4.40 11.01 16.25
C PRO A 62 -3.47 11.89 17.10
N SER A 63 -3.83 13.16 17.27
CA SER A 63 -3.03 14.23 17.89
C SER A 63 -2.42 13.88 19.27
N SER A 64 -2.88 12.81 19.91
CA SER A 64 -2.38 12.28 21.18
C SER A 64 -1.16 11.35 21.08
N ALA A 65 -0.68 10.99 19.88
CA ALA A 65 0.40 10.02 19.67
C ALA A 65 1.69 10.61 19.06
N ILE A 66 1.82 11.95 19.02
CA ILE A 66 3.00 12.65 18.47
C ILE A 66 4.18 12.56 19.45
N GLN A 67 4.78 11.38 19.61
CA GLN A 67 6.13 11.26 20.16
C GLN A 67 6.90 10.17 19.42
N GLY A 68 7.70 10.58 18.43
CA GLY A 68 8.90 9.82 18.04
C GLY A 68 8.98 9.18 16.66
N ARG A 69 8.39 9.73 15.59
CA ARG A 69 8.77 9.31 14.22
C ARG A 69 9.16 10.49 13.34
N PHE A 70 10.46 10.71 13.23
CA PHE A 70 11.04 11.43 12.09
C PHE A 70 10.97 10.52 10.86
N PRO A 71 10.49 11.00 9.70
CA PRO A 71 10.66 10.27 8.44
C PRO A 71 12.15 10.20 8.10
N LYS A 72 12.58 9.02 7.66
CA LYS A 72 13.92 8.78 7.15
C LYS A 72 14.07 9.56 5.83
N GLN A 73 14.86 10.61 5.82
CA GLN A 73 15.58 11.05 4.61
C GLN A 73 16.93 10.37 4.58
#